data_AF-A0A139CI23-F1
#
_entry.id   AF-A0A139CI23-F1
#
_cell.length_a   1.000
_cell.length_b   1.000
_cell.length_c   1.000
_cell.angle_alpha   90.00
_cell.angle_beta   90.00
_cell.angle_gamma   90.00
#
_symmetry.space_group_name_H-M   'P 1'
#
loop_
_entity.id
_entity.type
_entity.pdbx_description
1 polymer ?
#
loop_
_entity_poly.entity_id
_entity_poly.type
_entity_poly.pdbx_seq_one_letter_code
_entity_poly.pdbx_strand_id
1 'polypeptide(L)'
;GVFLTPEKQKELIESGIDQIQVSYLTCNESVYNDLTGNRGDFNSLNFNLQKLSEIKPADLRVQLNFIDLGVNHRSFSLVKEAALNWDFDIFYRREHSRGGLNTRSLHMLETDDCCFRCGTFASVHFITSDGNIILCCNDAKAVNILSNITSSDYASMLKNKLKIMLKNTEFDVCKRCTDDYRWHSLFDVI
;
A
#
# COMPACT_ATOMS: atom_id res chain seq x y z
N GLY A 1 -11.62 2.43 5.53
CA GLY A 1 -12.91 1.73 5.34
C GLY A 1 -13.85 1.97 6.50
N VAL A 2 -13.54 1.47 7.71
CA VAL A 2 -14.43 1.59 8.88
C VAL A 2 -14.81 3.04 9.23
N PHE A 3 -13.88 3.98 9.16
CA PHE A 3 -14.14 5.41 9.42
C PHE A 3 -14.49 6.23 8.17
N LEU A 4 -14.71 5.57 7.03
CA LEU A 4 -15.11 6.22 5.79
C LEU A 4 -16.64 6.39 5.79
N THR A 5 -17.17 7.10 6.79
CA THR A 5 -18.62 7.32 6.93
C THR A 5 -19.15 8.14 5.75
N PRO A 6 -20.47 8.11 5.46
CA PRO A 6 -21.05 8.89 4.37
C PRO A 6 -20.70 10.39 4.40
N GLU A 7 -20.59 10.97 5.60
CA GLU A 7 -20.17 12.37 5.77
C GLU A 7 -18.71 12.57 5.34
N LYS A 8 -17.82 11.67 5.74
CA LYS A 8 -16.40 11.71 5.35
C LYS A 8 -16.22 11.45 3.85
N GLN A 9 -17.05 10.59 3.26
CA GLN A 9 -17.05 10.35 1.82
C GLN A 9 -17.37 11.62 1.04
N LYS A 10 -18.43 12.35 1.44
CA LYS A 10 -18.79 13.64 0.83
C LYS A 10 -17.66 14.65 0.96
N GLU A 11 -17.10 14.81 2.16
CA GLU A 11 -15.96 15.72 2.39
C GLU A 11 -14.77 15.41 1.49
N LEU A 12 -14.42 14.13 1.33
CA LEU A 12 -13.33 13.70 0.46
C LEU A 12 -13.64 13.96 -1.02
N ILE A 13 -14.86 13.64 -1.46
CA ILE A 13 -15.32 13.91 -2.84
C ILE A 13 -15.29 15.43 -3.13
N GLU A 14 -15.83 16.25 -2.23
CA GLU A 14 -15.85 17.71 -2.34
C GLU A 14 -14.44 18.32 -2.32
N SER A 15 -13.49 17.67 -1.63
CA SER A 15 -12.08 18.07 -1.64
C SER A 15 -11.36 17.80 -2.96
N GLY A 16 -11.98 17.06 -3.88
CA GLY A 16 -11.41 16.70 -5.18
C GLY A 16 -10.39 15.56 -5.10
N ILE A 17 -10.56 14.62 -4.17
CA ILE A 17 -9.73 13.40 -4.16
C ILE A 17 -9.96 12.61 -5.45
N ASP A 18 -8.89 12.12 -6.06
CA ASP A 18 -8.90 11.36 -7.31
C ASP A 18 -9.03 9.85 -7.09
N GLN A 19 -8.52 9.35 -5.96
CA GLN A 19 -8.52 7.93 -5.65
C GLN A 19 -8.75 7.63 -4.16
N ILE A 20 -9.60 6.63 -3.89
CA ILE A 20 -9.75 5.99 -2.58
C ILE A 20 -9.36 4.51 -2.68
N GLN A 21 -8.39 4.08 -1.89
CA GLN A 21 -8.01 2.68 -1.77
C GLN A 21 -8.40 2.14 -0.39
N VAL A 22 -9.13 1.02 -0.34
CA VAL A 22 -9.61 0.40 0.91
C VAL A 22 -9.11 -1.03 1.03
N SER A 23 -8.44 -1.36 2.12
CA SER A 23 -8.09 -2.74 2.45
C SER A 23 -9.35 -3.58 2.67
N TYR A 24 -9.55 -4.59 1.83
CA TYR A 24 -10.72 -5.47 1.85
C TYR A 24 -10.30 -6.90 1.52
N LEU A 25 -10.18 -7.73 2.55
CA LEU A 25 -9.49 -9.03 2.48
C LEU A 25 -10.44 -10.23 2.32
N THR A 26 -11.73 -10.04 2.56
CA THR A 26 -12.74 -11.11 2.51
C THR A 26 -14.16 -10.53 2.58
N CYS A 27 -15.13 -11.26 2.04
CA CYS A 27 -16.57 -11.00 2.22
C CYS A 27 -17.17 -11.80 3.39
N ASN A 28 -16.36 -12.51 4.18
CA ASN A 28 -16.80 -13.30 5.32
C ASN A 28 -16.38 -12.63 6.64
N GLU A 29 -17.36 -12.34 7.49
CA GLU A 29 -17.14 -11.65 8.77
C GLU A 29 -16.18 -12.40 9.71
N SER A 30 -16.32 -13.73 9.82
CA SER A 30 -15.44 -14.53 10.68
C SER A 30 -13.99 -14.45 10.20
N VAL A 31 -13.76 -14.63 8.90
CA VAL A 31 -12.40 -14.52 8.31
C VAL A 31 -11.86 -13.11 8.49
N TYR A 32 -12.70 -12.08 8.34
CA TYR A 32 -12.29 -10.69 8.55
C TYR A 32 -11.87 -10.44 10.00
N ASN A 33 -12.64 -10.93 10.96
CA ASN A 33 -12.36 -10.80 12.38
C ASN A 33 -11.07 -11.53 12.77
N ASP A 34 -10.85 -12.73 12.22
CA ASP A 34 -9.61 -13.49 12.42
C ASP A 34 -8.39 -12.72 11.87
N LEU A 35 -8.49 -12.18 10.65
CA LEU A 35 -7.41 -11.43 10.00
C LEU A 35 -7.12 -10.08 10.66
N THR A 36 -8.13 -9.45 11.27
CA THR A 36 -7.99 -8.15 11.94
C THR A 36 -7.79 -8.24 13.45
N GLY A 37 -7.73 -9.46 14.01
CA GLY A 37 -7.56 -9.70 15.44
C GLY A 37 -8.72 -9.19 16.29
N ASN A 38 -9.95 -9.30 15.78
CA ASN A 38 -11.20 -8.81 16.39
C ASN A 38 -11.20 -7.30 16.70
N ARG A 39 -10.41 -6.50 15.97
CA ARG A 39 -10.35 -5.03 16.10
C ARG A 39 -11.03 -4.29 14.97
N GLY A 40 -11.45 -5.00 13.93
CA GLY A 40 -12.19 -4.43 12.82
C GLY A 40 -13.69 -4.35 13.11
N ASP A 41 -14.40 -3.63 12.25
CA ASP A 41 -15.86 -3.59 12.22
C ASP A 41 -16.31 -3.90 10.78
N PHE A 42 -16.60 -5.18 10.54
CA PHE A 42 -16.94 -5.68 9.21
C PHE A 42 -18.24 -5.08 8.68
N ASN A 43 -19.23 -4.90 9.55
CA ASN A 43 -20.54 -4.39 9.19
C ASN A 43 -20.44 -2.91 8.79
N SER A 44 -19.74 -2.10 9.58
CA SER A 44 -19.48 -0.70 9.23
C SER A 44 -18.64 -0.58 7.95
N LEU A 45 -17.64 -1.45 7.76
CA LEU A 45 -16.84 -1.48 6.54
C LEU A 45 -17.72 -1.72 5.29
N ASN A 46 -18.55 -2.75 5.29
CA ASN A 46 -19.42 -3.06 4.16
C ASN A 46 -20.48 -1.98 3.92
N PHE A 47 -21.12 -1.51 4.99
CA PHE A 47 -22.09 -0.42 4.90
C PHE A 47 -21.46 0.82 4.25
N ASN A 48 -20.28 1.22 4.71
CA ASN A 48 -19.58 2.37 4.16
C ASN A 48 -19.19 2.16 2.68
N LEU A 49 -18.70 0.98 2.30
CA LEU A 49 -18.35 0.69 0.91
C LEU A 49 -19.59 0.71 -0.02
N GLN A 50 -20.71 0.16 0.42
CA GLN A 50 -21.97 0.26 -0.31
C GLN A 50 -22.41 1.72 -0.47
N LYS A 51 -22.35 2.53 0.59
CA LYS A 51 -22.64 3.96 0.50
C LYS A 51 -21.71 4.70 -0.45
N LEU A 52 -20.42 4.38 -0.44
CA LEU A 52 -19.48 4.96 -1.39
C LEU A 52 -19.83 4.59 -2.83
N SER A 53 -20.24 3.35 -3.11
CA SER A 53 -20.65 2.94 -4.45
C SER A 53 -21.90 3.67 -4.96
N GLU A 54 -22.81 4.05 -4.05
CA GLU A 54 -24.04 4.79 -4.40
C GLU A 54 -23.75 6.25 -4.78
N ILE A 55 -22.72 6.86 -4.18
CA ILE A 55 -22.50 8.32 -4.27
C ILE A 55 -21.24 8.74 -5.01
N LYS A 56 -20.32 7.81 -5.33
CA LYS A 56 -19.07 8.18 -6.00
C LYS A 56 -19.35 8.82 -7.36
N PRO A 57 -18.67 9.92 -7.72
CA PRO A 57 -18.71 10.42 -9.08
C PRO A 57 -17.94 9.46 -10.02
N ALA A 58 -18.17 9.59 -11.33
CA ALA A 58 -17.61 8.67 -12.32
C ALA A 58 -16.07 8.78 -12.46
N ASP A 59 -15.50 9.92 -12.12
CA ASP A 59 -14.06 10.21 -12.16
C ASP A 59 -13.32 9.82 -10.87
N LEU A 60 -14.04 9.57 -9.76
CA LEU A 60 -13.43 9.05 -8.54
C LEU A 60 -13.13 7.56 -8.69
N ARG A 61 -11.84 7.23 -8.68
CA ARG A 61 -11.39 5.84 -8.66
C ARG A 61 -11.49 5.26 -7.25
N VAL A 62 -12.25 4.20 -7.09
CA VAL A 62 -12.29 3.42 -5.83
C VAL A 62 -11.70 2.05 -6.07
N GLN A 63 -10.77 1.63 -5.21
CA GLN A 63 -10.04 0.37 -5.37
C GLN A 63 -10.04 -0.45 -4.08
N LEU A 64 -10.42 -1.72 -4.18
CA LEU A 64 -10.29 -2.69 -3.10
C LEU A 64 -8.89 -3.31 -3.11
N ASN A 65 -8.11 -3.06 -2.06
CA ASN A 65 -6.80 -3.66 -1.86
C ASN A 65 -6.93 -5.02 -1.18
N PHE A 66 -6.70 -6.08 -1.94
CA PHE A 66 -6.74 -7.46 -1.50
C PHE A 66 -5.31 -8.00 -1.35
N ILE A 67 -4.95 -8.42 -0.14
CA ILE A 67 -3.70 -9.12 0.13
C ILE A 67 -4.01 -10.60 0.32
N ASP A 68 -3.40 -11.44 -0.51
CA ASP A 68 -3.48 -12.90 -0.41
C ASP A 68 -2.53 -13.40 0.68
N LEU A 69 -3.11 -13.84 1.80
CA LEU A 69 -2.43 -14.38 2.97
C LEU A 69 -2.47 -15.92 2.98
N GLY A 70 -2.89 -16.55 1.89
CA GLY A 70 -3.15 -17.99 1.77
C GLY A 70 -4.45 -18.43 2.48
N VAL A 71 -4.67 -17.99 3.73
CA VAL A 71 -5.88 -18.32 4.52
C VAL A 71 -7.15 -17.72 3.92
N ASN A 72 -7.04 -16.61 3.18
CA ASN A 72 -8.15 -15.93 2.54
C ASN A 72 -8.18 -16.11 1.02
N HIS A 73 -7.34 -16.95 0.43
CA HIS A 73 -7.25 -17.13 -1.03
C HIS A 73 -8.62 -17.42 -1.66
N ARG A 74 -9.43 -18.27 -1.01
CA ARG A 74 -10.80 -18.60 -1.45
C ARG A 74 -11.77 -17.41 -1.43
N SER A 75 -11.43 -16.33 -0.71
CA SER A 75 -12.24 -15.11 -0.68
C SER A 75 -12.01 -14.23 -1.91
N PHE A 76 -10.95 -14.45 -2.69
CA PHE A 76 -10.61 -13.55 -3.79
C PHE A 76 -11.71 -13.44 -4.85
N SER A 77 -12.33 -14.57 -5.23
CA SER A 77 -13.44 -14.57 -6.20
C SER A 77 -14.63 -13.75 -5.70
N LEU A 78 -14.99 -13.90 -4.42
CA LEU A 78 -16.09 -13.17 -3.79
C LEU A 78 -15.78 -11.67 -3.67
N VAL A 79 -14.53 -11.31 -3.33
CA VAL A 79 -14.10 -9.91 -3.27
C VAL A 79 -14.11 -9.28 -4.66
N LYS A 80 -13.68 -10.02 -5.69
CA LYS A 80 -13.73 -9.56 -7.08
C LYS A 80 -15.17 -9.33 -7.55
N GLU A 81 -16.09 -10.22 -7.20
CA GLU A 81 -17.52 -10.04 -7.48
C GLU A 81 -18.10 -8.83 -6.75
N ALA A 82 -17.76 -8.63 -5.48
CA ALA A 82 -18.17 -7.45 -4.72
C ALA A 82 -17.65 -6.15 -5.36
N ALA A 83 -16.37 -6.12 -5.76
CA ALA A 83 -15.78 -4.97 -6.46
C ALA A 83 -16.55 -4.63 -7.74
N LEU A 84 -16.86 -5.64 -8.56
CA LEU A 84 -17.64 -5.47 -9.78
C LEU A 84 -19.04 -4.90 -9.49
N ASN A 85 -19.73 -5.44 -8.48
CA ASN A 85 -21.07 -4.98 -8.09
C ASN A 85 -21.10 -3.54 -7.55
N TRP A 86 -19.97 -3.07 -7.00
CA TRP A 86 -19.80 -1.72 -6.49
C TRP A 86 -19.16 -0.74 -7.49
N ASP A 87 -18.87 -1.20 -8.70
CA ASP A 87 -18.12 -0.44 -9.71
C ASP A 87 -16.77 0.07 -9.17
N PHE A 88 -16.06 -0.81 -8.44
CA PHE A 88 -14.73 -0.58 -7.89
C PHE A 88 -13.68 -1.43 -8.62
N ASP A 89 -12.46 -0.92 -8.66
CA ASP A 89 -11.29 -1.69 -9.06
C ASP A 89 -10.86 -2.67 -7.97
N ILE A 90 -10.10 -3.68 -8.38
CA ILE A 90 -9.40 -4.58 -7.45
C ILE A 90 -7.89 -4.48 -7.63
N PHE A 91 -7.19 -4.34 -6.51
CA PHE A 91 -5.74 -4.39 -6.45
C PHE A 91 -5.33 -5.63 -5.68
N TYR A 92 -4.89 -6.63 -6.43
CA TYR A 92 -4.40 -7.87 -5.85
C TYR A 92 -2.91 -7.76 -5.54
N ARG A 93 -2.56 -8.20 -4.33
CA ARG A 93 -1.18 -8.33 -3.85
C ARG A 93 -1.00 -9.69 -3.19
N ARG A 94 0.13 -10.32 -3.44
CA ARG A 94 0.58 -11.43 -2.58
C ARG A 94 1.09 -10.87 -1.26
N GLU A 95 1.00 -11.67 -0.20
CA GLU A 95 1.67 -11.37 1.06
C GLU A 95 3.15 -11.11 0.81
N HIS A 96 3.60 -9.91 1.17
CA HIS A 96 4.99 -9.52 1.06
C HIS A 96 5.41 -8.78 2.32
N SER A 97 6.71 -8.76 2.54
CA SER A 97 7.36 -8.00 3.59
C SER A 97 8.23 -6.94 2.95
N ARG A 98 8.25 -5.70 3.46
CA ARG A 98 9.27 -4.72 3.08
C ARG A 98 10.33 -4.56 4.19
N GLY A 99 10.70 -5.64 4.89
CA GLY A 99 11.71 -5.60 5.97
C GLY A 99 11.27 -6.18 7.32
N GLY A 100 10.04 -6.70 7.42
CA GLY A 100 9.48 -7.35 8.61
C GLY A 100 9.84 -8.84 8.75
N LEU A 101 9.41 -9.43 9.87
CA LEU A 101 9.66 -10.82 10.30
C LEU A 101 8.81 -11.88 9.56
N ASN A 102 8.16 -11.55 8.44
CA ASN A 102 7.37 -12.54 7.72
C ASN A 102 8.29 -13.59 7.08
N THR A 103 8.47 -14.71 7.79
CA THR A 103 9.30 -15.85 7.40
C THR A 103 8.64 -16.74 6.35
N ARG A 104 7.35 -16.54 6.07
CA ARG A 104 6.55 -17.43 5.22
C ARG A 104 6.76 -17.25 3.71
N SER A 105 7.37 -16.14 3.28
CA SER A 105 7.57 -15.85 1.85
C SER A 105 9.03 -15.50 1.52
N LEU A 106 9.99 -16.25 2.08
CA LEU A 106 11.32 -16.38 1.47
C LEU A 106 11.23 -17.27 0.22
N HIS A 107 10.38 -16.91 -0.73
CA HIS A 107 10.64 -17.33 -2.10
C HIS A 107 11.83 -16.51 -2.56
N MET A 108 13.01 -17.10 -2.48
CA MET A 108 14.21 -16.62 -3.14
C MET A 108 13.87 -16.54 -4.62
N LEU A 109 13.46 -15.35 -5.07
CA LEU A 109 13.54 -15.02 -6.48
C LEU A 109 15.04 -15.04 -6.79
N GLU A 110 15.49 -16.16 -7.36
CA GLU A 110 16.77 -16.27 -8.05
C GLU A 110 16.71 -15.30 -9.24
N THR A 111 16.92 -14.02 -8.99
CA THR A 111 17.07 -13.03 -10.05
C THR A 111 18.55 -12.87 -10.30
N ASP A 112 18.97 -13.39 -11.45
CA ASP A 112 20.23 -13.08 -12.11
C ASP A 112 20.57 -11.58 -11.96
N ASP A 113 21.77 -11.31 -11.45
CA ASP A 113 22.67 -10.14 -11.46
C ASP A 113 22.27 -8.75 -12.03
N CYS A 114 21.01 -8.43 -12.32
CA CYS A 114 20.60 -7.20 -12.98
C CYS A 114 19.88 -6.24 -12.02
N CYS A 115 20.65 -5.32 -11.47
CA CYS A 115 20.23 -4.06 -10.85
C CYS A 115 19.57 -4.15 -9.46
N PHE A 116 20.40 -3.99 -8.42
CA PHE A 116 20.06 -3.75 -7.00
C PHE A 116 19.27 -2.45 -6.71
N ARG A 117 18.41 -1.98 -7.62
CA ARG A 117 17.69 -0.71 -7.45
C ARG A 117 16.25 -0.98 -7.08
N CYS A 118 15.88 -0.64 -5.84
CA CYS A 118 14.49 -0.67 -5.40
C CYS A 118 13.68 0.35 -6.20
N GLY A 119 12.82 -0.10 -7.11
CA GLY A 119 11.94 0.74 -7.94
C GLY A 119 10.96 1.57 -7.11
N THR A 120 10.52 1.02 -5.96
CA THR A 120 9.73 1.78 -4.97
C THR A 120 10.55 2.92 -4.38
N PHE A 121 11.80 2.68 -3.96
CA PHE A 121 12.64 3.76 -3.44
C PHE A 121 12.81 4.82 -4.51
N ALA A 122 13.15 4.46 -5.76
CA ALA A 122 13.31 5.43 -6.85
C ALA A 122 12.06 6.32 -7.04
N SER A 123 10.87 5.72 -7.03
CA SER A 123 9.63 6.37 -7.46
C SER A 123 8.84 7.06 -6.34
N VAL A 124 9.00 6.60 -5.08
CA VAL A 124 8.15 7.02 -3.96
C VAL A 124 8.94 7.80 -2.93
N HIS A 125 8.29 8.78 -2.28
CA HIS A 125 8.80 9.46 -1.09
C HIS A 125 7.91 9.10 0.09
N PHE A 126 8.51 8.52 1.12
CA PHE A 126 7.80 8.21 2.36
C PHE A 126 8.04 9.35 3.35
N ILE A 127 6.96 9.94 3.83
CA ILE A 127 6.99 11.07 4.74
C ILE A 127 6.25 10.67 6.01
N THR A 128 6.90 10.79 7.16
CA THR A 128 6.27 10.52 8.46
C THR A 128 5.37 11.69 8.88
N SER A 129 4.54 11.48 9.92
CA SER A 129 3.71 12.54 10.51
C SER A 129 4.52 13.76 10.99
N ASP A 130 5.78 13.54 11.39
CA ASP A 130 6.68 14.60 11.86
C ASP A 130 7.42 15.30 10.70
N GLY A 131 7.06 14.97 9.45
CA GLY A 131 7.63 15.54 8.24
C GLY A 131 8.98 14.93 7.83
N ASN A 132 9.45 13.85 8.49
CA ASN A 132 10.70 13.21 8.12
C ASN A 132 10.52 12.44 6.81
N ILE A 133 11.44 12.65 5.88
CA ILE A 133 11.53 11.89 4.64
C ILE A 133 12.40 10.67 4.91
N ILE A 134 11.82 9.48 4.81
CA ILE A 134 12.48 8.20 5.07
C ILE A 134 12.60 7.37 3.79
N LEU A 135 13.46 6.36 3.84
CA LEU A 135 13.74 5.51 2.68
C LEU A 135 12.57 4.62 2.25
N CYS A 136 11.80 4.12 3.21
CA CYS A 136 10.78 3.11 3.00
C CYS A 136 9.73 3.21 4.11
N CYS A 137 8.46 2.91 3.82
CA CYS A 137 7.42 2.80 4.84
C CYS A 137 7.74 1.78 5.95
N ASN A 138 8.66 0.85 5.69
CA ASN A 138 9.07 -0.15 6.67
C ASN A 138 10.31 0.24 7.48
N ASP A 139 10.91 1.40 7.22
CA ASP A 139 11.80 2.05 8.19
C ASP A 139 10.95 2.75 9.26
N ALA A 140 10.08 1.98 9.93
CA ALA A 140 9.06 2.50 10.85
C ALA A 140 9.67 3.19 12.08
N LYS A 141 10.93 2.85 12.42
CA LYS A 141 11.69 3.51 13.48
C LYS A 141 12.38 4.80 13.00
N ALA A 142 12.23 5.14 11.72
CA ALA A 142 12.88 6.28 11.07
C ALA A 142 14.39 6.33 11.39
N VAL A 143 15.08 5.18 11.26
CA VAL A 143 16.52 5.13 11.53
C VAL A 143 17.29 5.81 10.41
N ASN A 144 16.79 5.76 9.18
CA ASN A 144 17.42 6.31 8.00
C ASN A 144 16.63 7.51 7.46
N ILE A 145 16.70 8.62 8.20
CA ILE A 145 16.11 9.89 7.79
C ILE A 145 16.99 10.52 6.70
N LEU A 146 16.37 10.83 5.56
CA LEU A 146 17.02 11.52 4.46
C LEU A 146 17.07 13.04 4.66
N SER A 147 15.98 13.60 5.18
CA SER A 147 15.74 15.03 5.36
C SER A 147 14.39 15.25 6.06
N ASN A 148 13.99 16.50 6.27
CA ASN A 148 12.65 16.86 6.73
C ASN A 148 12.01 17.87 5.74
N ILE A 149 10.71 17.70 5.47
CA ILE A 149 9.98 18.54 4.50
C ILE A 149 9.95 20.02 4.87
N THR A 150 10.15 20.36 6.15
CA THR A 150 10.14 21.75 6.64
C THR A 150 11.49 22.45 6.46
N SER A 151 12.58 21.70 6.28
CA SER A 151 13.95 22.23 6.29
C SER A 151 14.73 21.94 5.01
N SER A 152 14.19 21.15 4.10
CA SER A 152 14.85 20.75 2.86
C SER A 152 13.99 21.03 1.64
N ASP A 153 14.59 21.65 0.62
CA ASP A 153 13.93 21.80 -0.67
C ASP A 153 13.87 20.46 -1.43
N TYR A 154 12.90 20.35 -2.32
CA TYR A 154 12.64 19.14 -3.08
C TYR A 154 13.82 18.73 -3.99
N ALA A 155 14.52 19.70 -4.60
CA ALA A 155 15.64 19.41 -5.49
C ALA A 155 16.85 18.83 -4.74
N SER A 156 17.13 19.35 -3.55
CA SER A 156 18.16 18.82 -2.64
C SER A 156 17.83 17.40 -2.18
N MET A 157 16.56 17.14 -1.85
CA MET A 157 16.08 15.81 -1.49
C MET A 157 16.26 14.81 -2.65
N LEU A 158 15.89 15.18 -3.88
CA LEU A 158 16.09 14.33 -5.08
C LEU A 158 17.57 14.04 -5.33
N LYS A 159 18.45 15.04 -5.18
CA LYS A 159 19.91 14.86 -5.31
C LYS A 159 20.45 13.86 -4.27
N ASN A 160 19.99 13.94 -3.03
CA ASN A 160 20.41 13.02 -1.98
C ASN A 160 19.94 11.58 -2.26
N LYS A 161 18.69 11.43 -2.71
CA LYS A 161 18.11 10.16 -3.12
C LYS A 161 18.90 9.52 -4.27
N LEU A 162 19.24 10.31 -5.29
CA LEU A 162 20.07 9.86 -6.42
C LEU A 162 21.47 9.43 -5.96
N LYS A 163 22.12 10.17 -5.06
CA LYS A 163 23.43 9.78 -4.50
C LYS A 163 23.38 8.43 -3.81
N ILE A 164 22.32 8.15 -3.03
CA ILE A 164 22.13 6.87 -2.35
C ILE A 164 21.96 5.75 -3.38
N MET A 165 21.14 5.96 -4.41
CA MET A 165 20.92 4.99 -5.48
C MET A 165 22.21 4.70 -6.27
N LEU A 166 23.02 5.72 -6.57
CA LEU A 166 24.28 5.55 -7.31
C LEU A 166 25.37 4.86 -6.49
N LYS A 167 25.35 5.01 -5.16
CA LYS A 167 26.28 4.32 -4.24
C LYS A 167 25.89 2.86 -3.97
N ASN A 168 24.74 2.41 -4.44
CA ASN A 168 24.17 1.10 -4.13
C ASN A 168 24.15 0.81 -2.61
N THR A 169 23.76 1.81 -1.81
CA THR A 169 23.75 1.66 -0.35
C THR A 169 22.68 0.66 0.08
N GLU A 170 23.10 -0.39 0.78
CA GLU A 170 22.20 -1.35 1.40
C GLU A 170 21.80 -0.91 2.80
N PHE A 171 20.49 -0.83 3.06
CA PHE A 171 19.93 -0.55 4.37
C PHE A 171 19.40 -1.84 5.00
N ASP A 172 19.41 -1.94 6.32
CA ASP A 172 18.96 -3.16 7.02
C ASP A 172 17.52 -3.55 6.70
N VAL A 173 16.65 -2.55 6.50
CA VAL A 173 15.25 -2.76 6.06
C VAL A 173 15.17 -3.47 4.69
N CYS A 174 16.15 -3.26 3.81
CA CYS A 174 16.18 -3.85 2.48
C CYS A 174 16.57 -5.34 2.49
N LYS A 175 17.32 -5.79 3.52
CA LYS A 175 17.83 -7.17 3.61
C LYS A 175 16.74 -8.22 3.81
N ARG A 176 15.55 -7.80 4.25
CA ARG A 176 14.39 -8.67 4.52
C ARG A 176 13.15 -8.29 3.69
N CYS A 177 13.36 -7.57 2.60
CA CYS A 177 12.28 -7.18 1.70
C CYS A 177 12.01 -8.28 0.67
N THR A 178 10.77 -8.74 0.63
CA THR A 178 10.19 -9.73 -0.30
C THR A 178 9.11 -9.10 -1.18
N ASP A 179 9.11 -7.77 -1.33
CA ASP A 179 8.17 -7.09 -2.22
C ASP A 179 8.63 -7.21 -3.67
N ASP A 180 7.83 -7.88 -4.49
CA ASP A 180 8.06 -8.06 -5.92
C ASP A 180 8.19 -6.72 -6.66
N TYR A 181 7.52 -5.66 -6.17
CA TYR A 181 7.60 -4.30 -6.73
C TYR A 181 8.93 -3.59 -6.41
N ARG A 182 9.83 -4.24 -5.68
CA ARG A 182 11.21 -3.78 -5.55
C ARG A 182 11.92 -3.77 -6.91
N TRP A 183 11.60 -4.72 -7.80
CA TRP A 183 12.37 -4.96 -9.02
C TRP A 183 11.79 -4.31 -10.27
N HIS A 184 10.58 -3.74 -10.16
CA HIS A 184 9.92 -3.04 -11.24
C HIS A 184 9.89 -1.55 -10.93
N SER A 185 10.24 -0.71 -11.91
CA SER A 185 9.87 0.70 -11.85
C SER A 185 8.34 0.75 -11.85
N LEU A 186 7.73 1.53 -10.94
CA LEU A 186 6.26 1.69 -10.94
C LEU A 186 5.72 2.29 -12.25
N PHE A 187 6.62 2.83 -13.09
CA PHE A 187 6.34 3.37 -14.42
C PHE A 187 6.34 2.32 -15.55
N ASP A 188 6.83 1.09 -15.31
CA ASP A 188 6.88 0.04 -16.35
C ASP A 188 5.64 -0.88 -16.31
N VAL A 189 4.64 -0.58 -15.46
CA VAL A 189 3.47 -1.44 -15.18
C VAL A 189 2.13 -0.73 -15.51
N ILE A 190 2.17 0.37 -16.27
CA ILE A 190 0.97 1.06 -16.80
C ILE A 190 0.97 1.00 -18.32
#